data_AF-A0A067DGY5-F1
#
_entry.id   AF-A0A067DGY5-F1
#
_cell.length_a   1.000
_cell.length_b   1.000
_cell.length_c   1.000
_cell.angle_alpha   90.00
_cell.angle_beta   90.00
_cell.angle_gamma   90.00
#
_symmetry.space_group_name_H-M   'P 1'
#
loop_
_entity.id
_entity.type
_entity.pdbx_description
1 polymer ?
#
loop_
_entity_poly.entity_id
_entity_poly.type
_entity_poly.pdbx_seq_one_letter_code
_entity_poly.pdbx_strand_id
1 'polypeptide(L)'
;MAELRSICHSNRGICFLKLGKFEESIKECTKALELNPTYMKALIRRAEAHEKLEHFEEAIAGIQDLMIVMKKILEFDPSNNQAKRTILRLQPLAEEKLEKMKEEMIGKLGNDFLLRFHFLLIKKL
;
A
#
# COMPACT_ATOMS: atom_id res chain seq x y z
N MET A 1 18.00 -12.76 12.74
CA MET A 1 18.33 -13.10 11.33
C MET A 1 17.21 -12.77 10.34
N ALA A 2 15.94 -13.11 10.59
CA ALA A 2 14.82 -12.80 9.67
C ALA A 2 14.60 -11.29 9.45
N GLU A 3 14.71 -10.48 10.50
CA GLU A 3 14.56 -9.02 10.43
C GLU A 3 15.65 -8.34 9.57
N LEU A 4 16.91 -8.73 9.71
CA LEU A 4 17.97 -8.21 8.85
C LEU A 4 17.76 -8.60 7.38
N ARG A 5 17.28 -9.83 7.12
CA ARG A 5 16.96 -10.28 5.76
C ARG A 5 15.80 -9.48 5.16
N SER A 6 14.76 -9.16 5.92
CA SER A 6 13.67 -8.32 5.42
C SER A 6 14.15 -6.90 5.07
N ILE A 7 15.05 -6.33 5.87
CA ILE A 7 15.71 -5.05 5.57
C ILE A 7 16.51 -5.14 4.26
N CYS A 8 17.33 -6.18 4.07
CA CYS A 8 18.10 -6.39 2.85
C CYS A 8 17.19 -6.50 1.61
N HIS A 9 16.13 -7.30 1.67
CA HIS A 9 15.15 -7.42 0.59
C HIS A 9 14.48 -6.10 0.28
N SER A 10 14.04 -5.36 1.30
CA SER A 10 13.44 -4.04 1.08
C SER A 10 14.42 -3.03 0.48
N ASN A 11 15.69 -3.07 0.87
CA ASN A 11 16.74 -2.23 0.28
C ASN A 11 16.99 -2.57 -1.20
N ARG A 12 16.95 -3.85 -1.57
CA ARG A 12 16.98 -4.26 -2.99
C ARG A 12 15.72 -3.78 -3.74
N GLY A 13 14.55 -3.88 -3.11
CA GLY A 13 13.29 -3.40 -3.66
C GLY A 13 13.34 -1.92 -4.04
N ILE A 14 13.83 -1.04 -3.16
CA ILE A 14 13.96 0.39 -3.49
C ILE A 14 14.97 0.64 -4.62
N CYS A 15 16.05 -0.14 -4.72
CA CYS A 15 16.96 -0.02 -5.86
C CYS A 15 16.23 -0.32 -7.18
N PHE A 16 15.45 -1.40 -7.24
CA PHE A 16 14.66 -1.73 -8.43
C PHE A 16 13.60 -0.67 -8.74
N LEU A 17 12.91 -0.17 -7.71
CA LEU A 17 11.94 0.92 -7.87
C LEU A 17 12.56 2.17 -8.52
N LYS A 18 13.77 2.56 -8.08
CA LYS A 18 14.50 3.70 -8.65
C LYS A 18 15.02 3.44 -10.06
N LEU A 19 15.21 2.18 -10.44
CA LEU A 19 15.59 1.77 -11.80
C LEU A 19 14.38 1.60 -12.73
N GLY A 20 13.15 1.86 -12.26
CA GLY A 20 11.92 1.63 -13.05
C GLY A 20 11.57 0.16 -13.23
N LYS A 21 12.20 -0.74 -12.47
CA LYS A 21 11.99 -2.19 -12.49
C LYS A 21 10.95 -2.57 -11.45
N PHE A 22 9.69 -2.26 -11.74
CA PHE A 22 8.63 -2.28 -10.73
C PHE A 22 8.25 -3.70 -10.30
N GLU A 23 8.23 -4.67 -11.21
CA GLU A 23 7.95 -6.07 -10.92
C GLU A 23 9.02 -6.69 -10.01
N GLU A 24 10.30 -6.41 -10.26
CA GLU A 24 11.38 -6.85 -9.37
C GLU A 24 11.32 -6.15 -8.00
N SER A 25 10.92 -4.88 -7.97
CA SER A 25 10.66 -4.17 -6.72
C SER A 25 9.57 -4.86 -5.90
N ILE A 26 8.44 -5.22 -6.54
CA ILE A 26 7.34 -5.96 -5.89
C ILE A 26 7.85 -7.29 -5.36
N LYS A 27 8.59 -8.06 -6.16
CA LYS A 27 9.14 -9.36 -5.75
C LYS A 27 10.03 -9.26 -4.51
N GLU A 28 10.93 -8.29 -4.48
CA GLU A 28 11.81 -8.11 -3.32
C GLU A 28 11.05 -7.56 -2.10
N CYS A 29 10.08 -6.67 -2.29
CA CYS A 29 9.25 -6.20 -1.19
C CYS A 29 8.36 -7.32 -0.63
N THR A 30 7.82 -8.21 -1.46
CA THR A 30 7.04 -9.36 -1.01
C THR A 30 7.88 -10.31 -0.15
N LYS A 31 9.11 -10.64 -0.57
CA LYS A 31 10.04 -11.42 0.27
C LYS A 31 10.35 -10.73 1.61
N ALA A 32 10.47 -9.41 1.61
CA ALA A 32 10.66 -8.65 2.85
C ALA A 32 9.45 -8.81 3.79
N LEU A 33 8.24 -8.82 3.23
CA LEU A 33 6.98 -8.94 3.98
C LEU A 33 6.68 -10.37 4.43
N GLU A 34 7.09 -11.39 3.68
CA GLU A 34 7.07 -12.79 4.14
C GLU A 34 7.91 -12.98 5.41
N LEU A 35 9.03 -12.24 5.52
CA LEU A 35 9.92 -12.29 6.68
C LEU A 35 9.49 -11.35 7.82
N ASN A 36 8.91 -10.19 7.48
CA ASN A 36 8.38 -9.22 8.45
C ASN A 36 7.11 -8.56 7.85
N PRO A 37 5.91 -9.11 8.14
CA PRO A 37 4.66 -8.65 7.56
C PRO A 37 4.32 -7.19 7.89
N THR A 38 4.84 -6.67 8.99
CA THR A 38 4.59 -5.30 9.45
C THR A 38 5.67 -4.32 9.00
N TYR A 39 6.57 -4.71 8.08
CA TYR A 39 7.67 -3.86 7.70
C TYR A 39 7.22 -2.70 6.78
N MET A 40 6.96 -1.56 7.41
CA MET A 40 6.36 -0.38 6.80
C MET A 40 7.05 0.07 5.50
N LYS A 41 8.38 0.05 5.45
CA LYS A 41 9.12 0.45 4.24
C LYS A 41 8.85 -0.49 3.06
N ALA A 42 8.74 -1.80 3.30
CA ALA A 42 8.42 -2.76 2.25
C ALA A 42 6.97 -2.63 1.78
N LEU A 43 6.02 -2.40 2.69
CA LEU A 43 4.62 -2.10 2.34
C LEU A 43 4.50 -0.89 1.42
N ILE A 44 5.13 0.24 1.81
CA ILE A 44 5.11 1.48 1.02
C ILE A 44 5.70 1.27 -0.38
N ARG A 45 6.88 0.65 -0.44
CA ARG A 45 7.60 0.44 -1.71
C ARG A 45 6.84 -0.50 -2.65
N ARG A 46 6.18 -1.53 -2.11
CA ARG A 46 5.34 -2.43 -2.89
C ARG A 46 4.12 -1.71 -3.45
N ALA A 47 3.43 -0.92 -2.64
CA ALA A 47 2.27 -0.12 -3.09
C ALA A 47 2.67 0.91 -4.17
N GLU A 48 3.81 1.58 -4.00
CA GLU A 48 4.36 2.50 -5.01
C GLU A 48 4.70 1.78 -6.31
N ALA A 49 5.29 0.59 -6.25
CA ALA A 49 5.60 -0.21 -7.43
C ALA A 49 4.33 -0.67 -8.17
N HIS A 50 3.28 -1.10 -7.45
CA HIS A 50 1.99 -1.43 -8.05
C HIS A 50 1.32 -0.23 -8.70
N GLU A 51 1.37 0.95 -8.07
CA GLU A 51 0.87 2.19 -8.69
C GLU A 51 1.60 2.49 -10.01
N LYS A 52 2.92 2.31 -10.05
CA LYS A 52 3.70 2.56 -11.28
C LYS A 52 3.40 1.59 -12.41
N LEU A 53 2.79 0.44 -12.10
CA LEU A 53 2.29 -0.54 -13.05
C LEU A 53 0.78 -0.41 -13.30
N GLU A 54 0.12 0.64 -12.78
CA GLU A 54 -1.33 0.82 -12.88
C GLU A 54 -2.14 -0.34 -12.25
N HIS A 55 -1.51 -1.11 -11.36
CA HIS A 55 -2.14 -2.15 -10.54
C HIS A 55 -2.82 -1.49 -9.31
N PHE A 56 -3.88 -0.72 -9.56
CA PHE A 56 -4.49 0.14 -8.54
C PHE A 56 -5.12 -0.65 -7.38
N GLU A 57 -5.70 -1.83 -7.65
CA GLU A 57 -6.30 -2.67 -6.60
C GLU A 57 -5.24 -3.09 -5.57
N GLU A 58 -4.10 -3.59 -6.03
CA GLU A 58 -2.99 -4.01 -5.17
C GLU A 58 -2.31 -2.82 -4.49
N ALA A 59 -2.23 -1.67 -5.16
CA ALA A 59 -1.73 -0.44 -4.54
C ALA A 59 -2.62 0.02 -3.37
N ILE A 60 -3.94 -0.01 -3.55
CA ILE A 60 -4.93 0.33 -2.51
C ILE A 60 -4.84 -0.69 -1.37
N ALA A 61 -4.77 -1.99 -1.67
CA ALA A 61 -4.61 -3.03 -0.66
C ALA A 61 -3.32 -2.82 0.17
N GLY A 62 -2.20 -2.48 -0.48
CA GLY A 62 -0.95 -2.17 0.23
C GLY A 62 -1.03 -0.96 1.16
N ILE A 63 -1.83 0.06 0.80
CA ILE A 63 -2.08 1.22 1.66
C ILE A 63 -2.96 0.84 2.86
N GLN A 64 -3.94 -0.04 2.66
CA GLN A 64 -4.79 -0.55 3.75
C GLN A 64 -3.96 -1.37 4.75
N ASP A 65 -3.11 -2.28 4.27
CA ASP A 65 -2.18 -3.04 5.12
C ASP A 65 -1.32 -2.10 5.96
N LEU A 66 -0.77 -1.05 5.34
CA LEU A 66 0.03 -0.05 6.03
C LEU A 66 -0.79 0.69 7.10
N MET A 67 -2.03 1.06 6.79
CA MET A 67 -2.91 1.73 7.75
C MET A 67 -3.25 0.84 8.95
N ILE A 68 -3.49 -0.46 8.74
CA ILE A 68 -3.72 -1.44 9.81
C ILE A 68 -2.49 -1.51 10.72
N VAL A 69 -1.28 -1.57 10.15
CA VAL A 69 -0.04 -1.56 10.93
C VAL A 69 0.09 -0.28 11.75
N MET A 70 -0.22 0.89 11.18
CA MET A 70 -0.15 2.16 11.92
C MET A 70 -1.19 2.25 13.04
N LYS A 71 -2.43 1.79 12.80
CA LYS A 71 -3.48 1.74 13.83
C LYS A 71 -3.03 0.85 15.00
N LYS A 72 -2.46 -0.32 14.70
CA LYS A 72 -1.88 -1.21 15.70
C LYS A 72 -0.75 -0.54 16.50
N ILE A 73 0.14 0.22 15.86
CA ILE A 73 1.17 0.98 16.58
C ILE A 73 0.55 1.98 17.56
N LEU A 74 -0.54 2.65 17.18
CA LEU A 74 -1.24 3.60 18.06
C LEU A 74 -1.97 2.95 19.23
N GLU A 75 -2.42 1.70 19.09
CA GLU A 75 -2.97 0.92 20.21
C GLU A 75 -1.91 0.67 21.30
N PHE A 76 -0.66 0.40 20.90
CA PHE A 76 0.45 0.19 21.84
C PHE A 76 1.09 1.50 22.33
N ASP A 77 1.21 2.48 21.45
CA ASP A 77 1.78 3.80 21.73
C ASP A 77 0.90 4.91 21.15
N PRO A 78 -0.11 5.38 21.92
CA PRO A 78 -0.99 6.45 21.50
C PRO A 78 -0.28 7.80 21.29
N SER A 79 0.94 7.96 21.81
CA SER A 79 1.74 9.19 21.67
C SER A 79 2.58 9.20 20.39
N ASN A 80 2.53 8.12 19.59
CA ASN A 80 3.32 8.00 18.38
C ASN A 80 2.87 8.98 17.28
N ASN A 81 3.50 10.16 17.26
CA ASN A 81 3.22 11.22 16.30
C ASN A 81 3.50 10.79 14.85
N GLN A 82 4.44 9.87 14.64
CA GLN A 82 4.77 9.38 13.30
C GLN A 82 3.62 8.54 12.73
N ALA A 83 3.07 7.62 13.52
CA ALA A 83 1.93 6.81 13.09
C ALA A 83 0.70 7.68 12.80
N LYS A 84 0.37 8.66 13.67
CA LYS A 84 -0.73 9.61 13.44
C LYS A 84 -0.57 10.38 12.13
N ARG A 85 0.61 10.97 11.91
CA ARG A 85 0.91 11.71 10.66
C ARG A 85 0.86 10.82 9.44
N THR A 86 1.28 9.57 9.56
CA THR A 86 1.27 8.62 8.46
C THR A 86 -0.17 8.27 8.07
N ILE A 87 -1.03 7.91 9.03
CA ILE A 87 -2.46 7.65 8.77
C ILE A 87 -3.14 8.84 8.12
N LEU A 88 -2.92 10.05 8.65
CA LEU A 88 -3.50 11.28 8.11
C LEU A 88 -3.12 11.52 6.64
N ARG A 89 -1.91 11.11 6.23
CA ARG A 89 -1.46 11.20 4.83
C ARG A 89 -1.98 10.07 3.96
N LEU A 90 -2.18 8.87 4.52
CA LEU A 90 -2.62 7.70 3.76
C LEU A 90 -4.12 7.76 3.41
N GLN A 91 -4.95 8.37 4.25
CA GLN A 91 -6.39 8.54 3.99
C GLN A 91 -6.69 9.21 2.64
N PRO A 92 -6.22 10.45 2.37
CA PRO A 92 -6.49 11.10 1.09
C PRO A 92 -5.81 10.37 -0.08
N LEU A 93 -4.66 9.73 0.17
CA LEU A 93 -3.96 8.98 -0.88
C LEU A 93 -4.74 7.74 -1.32
N ALA A 94 -5.41 7.04 -0.40
CA ALA A 94 -6.26 5.91 -0.72
C ALA A 94 -7.49 6.34 -1.53
N GLU A 95 -8.10 7.47 -1.15
CA GLU A 95 -9.23 8.06 -1.87
C GLU A 95 -8.86 8.53 -3.27
N GLU A 96 -7.72 9.23 -3.42
CA GLU A 96 -7.21 9.67 -4.72
C GLU A 96 -6.97 8.47 -5.65
N LYS A 97 -6.36 7.40 -5.15
CA LYS A 97 -6.11 6.19 -5.94
C LYS A 97 -7.38 5.47 -6.32
N LEU A 98 -8.36 5.43 -5.42
CA LEU A 98 -9.68 4.89 -5.72
C LEU A 98 -10.33 5.69 -6.84
N GLU A 99 -10.25 7.02 -6.80
CA GLU A 99 -10.83 7.86 -7.86
C GLU A 99 -10.16 7.64 -9.21
N LYS A 100 -8.82 7.56 -9.26
CA LYS A 100 -8.09 7.20 -10.50
C LYS A 100 -8.51 5.83 -11.04
N MET A 101 -8.65 4.84 -10.17
CA MET A 101 -9.16 3.53 -10.55
C MET A 101 -10.58 3.63 -11.12
N LYS A 102 -11.46 4.45 -10.53
CA LYS A 102 -12.82 4.67 -11.06
C LYS A 102 -12.78 5.34 -12.43
N GLU A 103 -11.97 6.37 -12.64
CA GLU A 103 -11.87 7.06 -13.92
C GLU A 103 -11.48 6.09 -15.05
N GLU A 104 -10.50 5.20 -14.80
CA GLU A 104 -10.13 4.16 -15.77
C GLU A 104 -11.21 3.09 -15.96
N MET A 105 -11.90 2.71 -14.89
CA MET A 105 -12.97 1.71 -14.94
C MET A 105 -14.23 2.25 -15.60
N ILE A 106 -14.59 3.53 -15.44
CA ILE A 106 -15.72 4.19 -16.13
C ILE A 106 -15.48 4.20 -17.64
N GLY A 107 -14.21 4.34 -18.07
CA GLY A 107 -13.83 4.19 -19.47
C GLY A 107 -14.04 2.78 -20.03
N LYS A 108 -14.17 1.75 -19.18
CA LYS A 108 -14.21 0.33 -19.56
C LYS A 108 -15.56 -0.36 -19.25
N LEU A 109 -16.22 -0.07 -18.13
CA LEU A 109 -17.49 -0.66 -17.67
C LEU A 109 -18.34 0.37 -16.92
N GLY A 110 -19.63 0.44 -17.26
CA GLY A 110 -20.57 1.46 -16.80
C GLY A 110 -20.89 1.49 -15.29
N ASN A 111 -21.54 2.60 -14.88
CA ASN A 111 -21.78 3.11 -13.52
C ASN A 111 -22.29 2.13 -12.44
N ASP A 112 -22.88 0.99 -12.79
CA ASP A 112 -23.57 0.10 -11.85
C ASP A 112 -22.59 -0.73 -10.97
N PHE A 113 -21.39 -1.03 -11.50
CA PHE A 113 -20.36 -1.77 -10.77
C PHE A 113 -19.68 -0.91 -9.69
N LEU A 114 -19.56 0.40 -9.95
CA LEU A 114 -18.88 1.38 -9.10
C LEU A 114 -19.65 1.68 -7.82
N LEU A 115 -20.98 1.70 -7.91
CA LEU A 115 -21.86 1.92 -6.74
C LEU A 115 -21.73 0.80 -5.70
N ARG A 116 -21.60 -0.46 -6.16
CA ARG A 116 -21.38 -1.62 -5.28
C ARG A 116 -20.02 -1.58 -4.59
N PHE A 117 -18.97 -1.17 -5.29
CA PHE A 117 -17.61 -1.09 -4.75
C PHE A 117 -17.44 0.02 -3.70
N HIS A 118 -18.00 1.19 -3.96
CA HIS A 118 -17.99 2.32 -3.02
C HIS A 118 -18.65 1.96 -1.67
N PHE A 119 -19.77 1.24 -1.72
CA PHE A 119 -20.52 0.84 -0.52
C PHE A 119 -19.80 -0.23 0.33
N LEU A 120 -18.98 -1.07 -0.29
CA LEU A 120 -18.24 -2.15 0.38
C LEU A 120 -16.96 -1.67 1.07
N LEU A 121 -16.29 -0.65 0.53
CA LEU A 121 -15.04 -0.11 1.07
C LEU A 121 -15.26 0.90 2.20
N ILE A 122 -16.26 1.79 2.08
CA ILE A 122 -16.55 2.78 3.13
C ILE A 122 -16.98 2.13 4.44
N LYS A 123 -17.69 0.99 4.40
CA LYS A 123 -18.08 0.26 5.61
C LYS A 123 -16.94 -0.50 6.31
N LYS A 124 -15.73 -0.54 5.73
CA LYS A 124 -14.55 -1.23 6.28
C LYS A 124 -13.40 -0.31 6.71
N LEU A 125 -13.51 1.00 6.48
CA LEU A 125 -12.54 2.02 6.93
C LEU A 125 -12.84 2.50 8.35
#